data_AF-A0A8S0UB03-F1
#
_entry.id   AF-A0A8S0UB03-F1
#
_cell.length_a   1.000
_cell.length_b   1.000
_cell.length_c   1.000
_cell.angle_alpha   90.00
_cell.angle_beta   90.00
_cell.angle_gamma   90.00
#
_symmetry.space_group_name_H-M   'P 1'
#
loop_
_entity.id
_entity.type
_entity.pdbx_description
1 polymer ?
#
loop_
_entity_poly.entity_id
_entity_poly.type
_entity_poly.pdbx_seq_one_letter_code
_entity_poly.pdbx_strand_id
1 'polypeptide(L)'
;MSRFRALLQASLNATKRALVWNAEDLVPPSEKYIFNFNSKEELKRWHLYSDSEYGGLSSASLEIKESGNGSSGTGLFSGNLSLDVSERSRWNITRSGFCGMRSKKIYTENWVNSPGQQEDNSWQAFVFVPKDNWYIAKIPLARYLPTWRGNVIDAKLEMNPSRVVGMSLSANAEGGIPDARSGPGDFLVEIDWIKALRMQ
;
A
#
# COMPACT_ATOMS: atom_id res chain seq x y z
N MET A 1 -50.06 26.41 22.49
CA MET A 1 -49.76 26.41 21.04
C MET A 1 -48.32 25.96 20.67
N SER A 2 -47.48 25.46 21.60
CA SER A 2 -46.04 25.23 21.36
C SER A 2 -45.64 23.76 21.05
N ARG A 3 -46.31 22.77 21.67
CA ARG A 3 -45.88 21.35 21.57
C ARG A 3 -46.20 20.67 20.23
N PHE A 4 -47.27 21.08 19.55
CA PHE A 4 -47.68 20.49 18.26
C PHE A 4 -46.73 20.87 17.12
N ARG A 5 -46.22 22.12 17.12
CA ARG A 5 -45.22 22.57 16.15
C ARG A 5 -43.88 21.86 16.35
N ALA A 6 -43.49 21.62 17.61
CA ALA A 6 -42.26 20.89 17.92
C ALA A 6 -42.30 19.44 17.41
N LEU A 7 -43.43 18.74 17.54
CA LEU A 7 -43.60 17.37 17.04
C LEU A 7 -43.58 17.30 15.49
N LEU A 8 -44.27 18.22 14.82
CA LEU A 8 -44.22 18.34 13.36
C LEU A 8 -42.82 18.64 12.84
N GLN A 9 -42.09 19.52 13.53
CA GLN A 9 -40.73 19.87 13.15
C GLN A 9 -39.74 18.73 13.43
N ALA A 10 -39.93 17.98 14.52
CA ALA A 10 -39.17 16.77 14.79
C ALA A 10 -39.43 15.69 13.73
N SER A 11 -40.68 15.49 13.32
CA SER A 11 -41.04 14.57 12.25
C SER A 11 -40.43 14.98 10.91
N LEU A 12 -40.53 16.27 10.52
CA LEU A 12 -39.93 16.78 9.29
C LEU A 12 -38.41 16.65 9.28
N ASN A 13 -37.76 16.91 10.42
CA ASN A 13 -36.31 16.73 10.55
C ASN A 13 -35.90 15.26 10.52
N ALA A 14 -36.69 14.36 11.11
CA ALA A 14 -36.46 12.92 11.04
C ALA A 14 -36.63 12.39 9.61
N THR A 15 -37.68 12.83 8.88
CA THR A 15 -37.89 12.45 7.47
C THR A 15 -36.80 13.01 6.56
N LYS A 16 -36.34 14.25 6.78
CA LYS A 16 -35.19 14.81 6.06
C LYS A 16 -33.91 14.02 6.33
N ARG A 17 -33.63 13.67 7.59
CA ARG A 17 -32.46 12.83 7.93
C ARG A 17 -32.57 11.44 7.33
N ALA A 18 -33.74 10.82 7.34
CA ALA A 18 -33.97 9.49 6.75
C ALA A 18 -33.81 9.51 5.21
N LEU A 19 -34.27 10.56 4.53
CA LEU A 19 -34.09 10.71 3.08
C LEU A 19 -32.64 11.02 2.68
N VAL A 20 -31.93 11.84 3.47
CA VAL A 20 -30.51 12.16 3.24
C VAL A 20 -29.61 10.95 3.47
N TRP A 21 -29.88 10.15 4.52
CA TRP A 21 -29.14 8.91 4.79
C TRP A 21 -29.22 7.92 3.62
N ASN A 22 -30.41 7.76 3.04
CA ASN A 22 -30.59 6.86 1.89
C ASN A 22 -29.94 7.37 0.59
N ALA A 23 -29.69 8.69 0.44
CA ALA A 23 -29.14 9.23 -0.80
C ALA A 23 -27.61 9.18 -0.84
N GLU A 24 -26.95 9.35 0.32
CA GLU A 24 -25.49 9.23 0.43
C GLU A 24 -25.06 7.77 0.22
N ASP A 25 -25.77 6.79 0.80
CA ASP A 25 -25.54 5.34 0.64
C ASP A 25 -25.77 4.82 -0.81
N LEU A 26 -26.42 5.60 -1.68
CA LEU A 26 -26.68 5.25 -3.08
C LEU A 26 -25.59 5.72 -4.05
N VAL A 27 -24.66 6.56 -3.61
CA VAL A 27 -23.54 7.00 -4.46
C VAL A 27 -22.42 5.97 -4.31
N PRO A 28 -22.00 5.27 -5.39
CA PRO A 28 -20.94 4.29 -5.29
C PRO A 28 -19.67 4.95 -4.75
N PRO A 29 -18.91 4.26 -3.88
CA PRO A 29 -17.68 4.80 -3.32
C PRO A 29 -16.76 5.28 -4.44
N SER A 30 -16.23 6.49 -4.30
CA SER A 30 -15.36 7.08 -5.32
C SER A 30 -14.04 6.32 -5.42
N GLU A 31 -13.73 5.81 -6.61
CA GLU A 31 -12.46 5.14 -6.94
C GLU A 31 -11.52 6.10 -7.67
N LYS A 32 -10.23 6.07 -7.33
CA LYS A 32 -9.18 6.80 -8.04
C LYS A 32 -7.98 5.90 -8.30
N TYR A 33 -7.55 5.80 -9.56
CA TYR A 33 -6.28 5.15 -9.90
C TYR A 33 -5.11 5.93 -9.30
N ILE A 34 -4.25 5.21 -8.59
CA ILE A 34 -2.96 5.72 -8.10
C ILE A 34 -1.85 5.25 -9.05
N PHE A 35 -1.90 3.97 -9.42
CA PHE A 35 -1.03 3.31 -10.40
C PHE A 35 -1.84 2.32 -11.25
N ASN A 36 -1.53 2.18 -12.53
CA ASN A 36 -2.25 1.32 -13.48
C ASN A 36 -1.34 0.40 -14.31
N PHE A 37 -0.02 0.46 -14.09
CA PHE A 37 1.03 -0.36 -14.68
C PHE A 37 0.92 -0.59 -16.19
N ASN A 38 0.38 0.39 -16.91
CA ASN A 38 0.12 0.27 -18.34
C ASN A 38 1.27 0.75 -19.24
N SER A 39 2.31 1.37 -18.66
CA SER A 39 3.36 2.05 -19.39
C SER A 39 4.70 1.98 -18.67
N LYS A 40 5.79 1.96 -19.45
CA LYS A 40 7.16 1.97 -18.91
C LYS A 40 7.50 3.29 -18.23
N GLU A 41 6.82 4.37 -18.62
CA GLU A 41 6.92 5.69 -18.00
C GLU A 41 6.44 5.65 -16.54
N GLU A 42 5.39 4.88 -16.25
CA GLU A 42 4.91 4.72 -14.88
C GLU A 42 5.93 3.99 -14.00
N LEU A 43 6.72 3.07 -14.56
CA LEU A 43 7.80 2.41 -13.80
C LEU A 43 8.83 3.41 -13.27
N LYS A 44 9.02 4.55 -13.93
CA LYS A 44 9.90 5.63 -13.44
C LYS A 44 9.37 6.29 -12.17
N ARG A 45 8.09 6.10 -11.82
CA ARG A 45 7.50 6.53 -10.53
C ARG A 45 7.84 5.57 -9.40
N TRP A 46 8.50 4.45 -9.67
CA TRP A 46 8.94 3.48 -8.69
C TRP A 46 10.45 3.48 -8.52
N HIS A 47 10.88 3.17 -7.31
CA HIS A 47 12.28 2.93 -6.96
C HIS A 47 12.37 1.54 -6.35
N LEU A 48 13.15 0.67 -6.99
CA LEU A 48 13.47 -0.66 -6.48
C LEU A 48 14.52 -0.54 -5.38
N TYR A 49 14.32 -1.29 -4.30
CA TYR A 49 15.27 -1.38 -3.19
C TYR A 49 15.38 -2.82 -2.71
N SER A 50 16.50 -3.18 -2.10
CA SER A 50 16.73 -4.50 -1.52
C SER A 50 17.72 -4.45 -0.37
N ASP A 51 17.80 -5.53 0.39
CA ASP A 51 18.82 -5.72 1.43
C ASP A 51 20.27 -5.62 0.92
N SER A 52 20.50 -5.67 -0.41
CA SER A 52 21.81 -5.49 -1.02
C SER A 52 22.44 -4.13 -0.74
N GLU A 53 21.63 -3.10 -0.50
CA GLU A 53 22.10 -1.78 -0.03
C GLU A 53 22.83 -1.87 1.32
N TYR A 54 22.54 -2.92 2.08
CA TYR A 54 23.12 -3.21 3.40
C TYR A 54 24.00 -4.48 3.38
N GLY A 55 24.31 -5.01 2.20
CA GLY A 55 25.18 -6.17 2.02
C GLY A 55 24.48 -7.53 1.97
N GLY A 56 23.14 -7.57 1.94
CA GLY A 56 22.37 -8.77 1.58
C GLY A 56 22.52 -9.13 0.10
N LEU A 57 21.97 -10.28 -0.28
CA LEU A 57 22.06 -10.80 -1.66
C LEU A 57 20.69 -10.88 -2.36
N SER A 58 19.65 -10.24 -1.83
CA SER A 58 18.34 -10.20 -2.50
C SER A 58 18.36 -9.25 -3.70
N SER A 59 17.48 -9.50 -4.66
CA SER A 59 17.34 -8.71 -5.89
C SER A 59 15.87 -8.49 -6.24
N ALA A 60 15.59 -7.39 -6.94
CA ALA A 60 14.26 -7.04 -7.41
C ALA A 60 14.32 -6.46 -8.84
N SER A 61 13.27 -6.72 -9.61
CA SER A 61 13.01 -6.20 -10.94
C SER A 61 11.56 -5.79 -11.07
N LEU A 62 11.31 -4.77 -11.90
CA LEU A 62 9.98 -4.31 -12.22
C LEU A 62 9.89 -4.06 -13.73
N GLU A 63 9.00 -4.79 -14.39
CA GLU A 63 8.84 -4.77 -15.84
C GLU A 63 7.35 -4.59 -16.22
N ILE A 64 7.08 -4.22 -17.47
CA ILE A 64 5.72 -4.25 -18.03
C ILE A 64 5.59 -5.50 -18.87
N LYS A 65 4.59 -6.32 -18.56
CA LYS A 65 4.17 -7.46 -19.36
C LYS A 65 3.07 -7.01 -20.31
N GLU A 66 3.43 -6.92 -21.59
CA GLU A 66 2.47 -6.60 -22.66
C GLU A 66 1.58 -7.81 -22.92
N SER A 67 0.26 -7.60 -22.91
CA SER A 67 -0.69 -8.65 -23.31
C SER A 67 -0.95 -8.51 -24.81
N GLY A 68 -0.69 -9.59 -25.57
CA GLY A 68 -0.53 -9.60 -27.03
C GLY A 68 -1.72 -9.15 -27.89
N ASN A 69 -2.82 -8.68 -27.30
CA ASN A 69 -4.06 -8.34 -27.98
C ASN A 69 -4.46 -6.85 -27.84
N GLY A 70 -3.53 -5.94 -27.55
CA GLY A 70 -3.81 -4.50 -27.44
C GLY A 70 -4.51 -4.07 -26.13
N SER A 71 -4.53 -4.95 -25.13
CA SER A 71 -4.95 -4.65 -23.75
C SER A 71 -3.88 -3.87 -22.99
N SER A 72 -4.26 -3.15 -21.92
CA SER A 72 -3.30 -2.54 -20.99
C SER A 72 -2.31 -3.58 -20.48
N GLY A 73 -1.03 -3.22 -20.46
CA GLY A 73 0.02 -4.04 -19.86
C GLY A 73 -0.18 -4.18 -18.34
N THR A 74 0.41 -5.23 -17.77
CA THR A 74 0.46 -5.46 -16.32
C THR A 74 1.87 -5.25 -15.79
N GLY A 75 1.97 -4.80 -14.55
CA GLY A 75 3.25 -4.65 -13.85
C GLY A 75 3.73 -6.00 -13.34
N LEU A 76 4.94 -6.38 -13.71
CA LEU A 76 5.60 -7.60 -13.25
C LEU A 76 6.66 -7.24 -12.23
N PHE A 77 6.34 -7.41 -10.94
CA PHE A 77 7.28 -7.26 -9.84
C PHE A 77 7.86 -8.62 -9.47
N SER A 78 9.15 -8.82 -9.71
CA SER A 78 9.82 -10.10 -9.54
C SER A 78 11.18 -9.93 -8.88
N GLY A 79 11.79 -11.03 -8.46
CA GLY A 79 13.13 -11.01 -7.89
C GLY A 79 13.47 -12.30 -7.17
N ASN A 80 14.64 -12.29 -6.53
CA ASN A 80 15.12 -13.38 -5.70
C ASN A 80 15.35 -12.88 -4.27
N LEU A 81 14.82 -13.60 -3.30
CA LEU A 81 15.05 -13.34 -1.88
C LEU A 81 16.16 -14.27 -1.39
N SER A 82 17.19 -13.69 -0.76
CA SER A 82 18.28 -14.45 -0.16
C SER A 82 18.51 -14.04 1.29
N LEU A 83 18.70 -15.03 2.16
CA LEU A 83 19.09 -14.80 3.55
C LEU A 83 20.61 -14.61 3.70
N ASP A 84 21.36 -14.87 2.63
CA ASP A 84 22.81 -14.76 2.66
C ASP A 84 23.25 -13.30 2.67
N VAL A 85 24.33 -13.04 3.41
CA VAL A 85 24.94 -11.72 3.57
C VAL A 85 26.38 -11.83 3.09
N SER A 86 26.81 -10.84 2.31
CA SER A 86 28.21 -10.77 1.86
C SER A 86 29.16 -10.71 3.05
N GLU A 87 30.14 -11.62 3.09
CA GLU A 87 31.22 -11.62 4.08
C GLU A 87 32.02 -10.31 4.11
N ARG A 88 31.96 -9.54 3.01
CA ARG A 88 32.63 -8.23 2.86
C ARG A 88 31.74 -7.06 3.26
N SER A 89 30.53 -7.29 3.75
CA SER A 89 29.63 -6.21 4.15
C SER A 89 30.24 -5.42 5.31
N ARG A 90 30.23 -4.09 5.17
CA ARG A 90 30.59 -3.18 6.27
C ARG A 90 29.49 -3.10 7.32
N TRP A 91 28.28 -3.54 6.98
CA TRP A 91 27.09 -3.46 7.81
C TRP A 91 26.80 -4.83 8.41
N ASN A 92 26.68 -4.89 9.73
CA ASN A 92 26.20 -6.08 10.42
C ASN A 92 24.66 -6.06 10.39
N ILE A 93 24.07 -6.65 9.35
CA ILE A 93 22.62 -6.76 9.25
C ILE A 93 22.13 -7.95 10.04
N THR A 94 21.09 -7.72 10.83
CA THR A 94 20.44 -8.77 11.63
C THR A 94 19.27 -9.42 10.89
N ARG A 95 18.79 -8.81 9.79
CA ARG A 95 17.63 -9.24 9.00
C ARG A 95 17.89 -9.02 7.52
N SER A 96 18.21 -10.10 6.81
CA SER A 96 18.31 -10.21 5.35
C SER A 96 17.04 -10.85 4.77
N GLY A 97 16.98 -11.01 3.45
CA GLY A 97 15.88 -11.63 2.74
C GLY A 97 14.73 -10.68 2.45
N PHE A 98 15.00 -9.43 2.09
CA PHE A 98 13.93 -8.50 1.67
C PHE A 98 14.28 -7.71 0.42
N CYS A 99 13.24 -7.45 -0.37
CA CYS A 99 13.29 -6.46 -1.43
C CYS A 99 11.91 -5.85 -1.67
N GLY A 100 11.86 -4.75 -2.40
CA GLY A 100 10.61 -4.05 -2.62
C GLY A 100 10.70 -2.98 -3.69
N MET A 101 9.53 -2.41 -3.96
CA MET A 101 9.38 -1.23 -4.79
C MET A 101 8.67 -0.14 -3.98
N ARG A 102 9.20 1.07 -4.06
CA ARG A 102 8.66 2.25 -3.37
C ARG A 102 8.24 3.28 -4.38
N SER A 103 7.05 3.84 -4.24
CA SER A 103 6.62 4.95 -5.07
C SER A 103 7.44 6.19 -4.74
N LYS A 104 7.77 6.98 -5.76
CA LYS A 104 8.09 8.41 -5.59
C LYS A 104 6.88 9.10 -4.95
N LYS A 105 7.11 10.26 -4.30
CA LYS A 105 6.06 10.96 -3.54
C LYS A 105 4.77 11.08 -4.39
N ILE A 106 3.67 10.54 -3.87
CA ILE A 106 2.37 10.44 -4.56
C ILE A 106 1.75 11.84 -4.73
N TYR A 107 2.17 12.81 -3.91
CA TYR A 107 1.74 14.19 -3.99
C TYR A 107 2.94 15.15 -4.08
N THR A 108 3.09 15.73 -5.27
CA THR A 108 3.65 17.06 -5.57
C THR A 108 5.16 17.29 -5.51
N GLU A 109 5.66 17.95 -6.56
CA GLU A 109 7.03 18.47 -6.77
C GLU A 109 7.45 19.56 -5.77
N ASN A 110 6.58 19.94 -4.82
CA ASN A 110 6.81 21.03 -3.87
C ASN A 110 6.62 20.55 -2.43
N TRP A 111 7.57 19.76 -1.93
CA TRP A 111 7.77 19.60 -0.49
C TRP A 111 9.25 19.75 -0.18
N VAL A 112 9.61 20.93 0.33
CA VAL A 112 10.84 21.12 1.09
C VAL A 112 10.64 20.33 2.38
N ASN A 113 11.30 19.16 2.49
CA ASN A 113 11.55 18.61 3.82
C ASN A 113 12.30 19.71 4.56
N SER A 114 11.76 20.21 5.68
CA SER A 114 12.54 21.12 6.54
C SER A 114 13.87 20.40 6.87
N PRO A 115 15.03 21.07 6.73
CA PRO A 115 16.29 20.45 7.12
C PRO A 115 16.17 19.94 8.56
N GLY A 116 16.29 18.63 8.77
CA GLY A 116 16.14 18.02 10.10
C GLY A 116 14.78 17.41 10.44
N GLN A 117 13.82 17.31 9.50
CA GLN A 117 12.59 16.55 9.76
C GLN A 117 12.90 15.04 9.82
N GLN A 118 12.84 14.50 11.05
CA GLN A 118 12.99 13.09 11.37
C GLN A 118 11.94 12.26 10.62
N GLU A 119 12.42 11.21 9.96
CA GLU A 119 11.72 10.01 9.47
C GLU A 119 10.19 10.14 9.28
N ASP A 120 9.73 10.07 8.02
CA ASP A 120 8.29 9.95 7.74
C ASP A 120 7.72 8.75 8.52
N ASN A 121 6.62 8.97 9.25
CA ASN A 121 5.93 7.87 9.91
C ASN A 121 5.59 6.80 8.88
N SER A 122 5.95 5.55 9.19
CA SER A 122 5.69 4.41 8.33
C SER A 122 4.62 3.55 8.95
N TRP A 123 3.79 2.96 8.10
CA TRP A 123 2.85 1.94 8.51
C TRP A 123 2.90 0.78 7.52
N GLN A 124 2.60 -0.42 7.99
CA GLN A 124 2.56 -1.62 7.17
C GLN A 124 1.26 -2.40 7.33
N ALA A 125 0.83 -3.05 6.25
CA ALA A 125 -0.21 -4.04 6.26
C ALA A 125 0.26 -5.25 5.45
N PHE A 126 -0.12 -6.45 5.88
CA PHE A 126 0.20 -7.67 5.16
C PHE A 126 -0.86 -7.96 4.10
N VAL A 127 -0.40 -8.26 2.89
CA VAL A 127 -1.24 -8.65 1.75
C VAL A 127 -1.10 -10.14 1.54
N PHE A 128 -2.22 -10.85 1.52
CA PHE A 128 -2.27 -12.29 1.26
C PHE A 128 -3.06 -12.50 -0.02
N VAL A 129 -2.43 -13.16 -0.99
CA VAL A 129 -3.01 -13.42 -2.30
C VAL A 129 -2.86 -14.90 -2.65
N PRO A 130 -3.88 -15.52 -3.29
CA PRO A 130 -3.76 -16.88 -3.79
C PRO A 130 -2.72 -16.94 -4.90
N LYS A 131 -1.91 -18.01 -4.90
CA LYS A 131 -0.95 -18.26 -5.97
C LYS A 131 -1.70 -18.48 -7.30
N ASP A 132 -1.12 -17.98 -8.39
CA ASP A 132 -1.57 -18.24 -9.77
C ASP A 132 -3.00 -17.76 -10.10
N ASN A 133 -3.60 -16.89 -9.28
CA ASN A 133 -4.95 -16.36 -9.48
C ASN A 133 -5.01 -14.84 -9.30
N TRP A 134 -5.76 -14.17 -10.17
CA TRP A 134 -6.08 -12.75 -9.99
C TRP A 134 -6.95 -12.55 -8.75
N TYR A 135 -6.58 -11.58 -7.92
CA TYR A 135 -7.30 -11.29 -6.69
C TYR A 135 -7.31 -9.78 -6.40
N ILE A 136 -8.47 -9.25 -6.04
CA ILE A 136 -8.61 -7.85 -5.62
C ILE A 136 -8.45 -7.78 -4.09
N ALA A 137 -7.28 -7.35 -3.64
CA ALA A 137 -7.02 -7.11 -2.21
C ALA A 137 -7.53 -5.72 -1.78
N LYS A 138 -8.56 -5.68 -0.92
CA LYS A 138 -9.03 -4.45 -0.27
C LYS A 138 -8.42 -4.34 1.13
N ILE A 139 -7.66 -3.27 1.38
CA ILE A 139 -6.95 -3.07 2.65
C ILE A 139 -7.40 -1.75 3.27
N PRO A 140 -8.24 -1.78 4.32
CA PRO A 140 -8.62 -0.57 5.05
C PRO A 140 -7.38 0.10 5.67
N LEU A 141 -7.29 1.43 5.62
CA LEU A 141 -6.20 2.16 6.28
C LEU A 141 -6.14 1.87 7.79
N ALA A 142 -7.27 1.57 8.42
CA ALA A 142 -7.33 1.16 9.83
C ALA A 142 -6.62 -0.18 10.13
N ARG A 143 -6.30 -1.00 9.12
CA ARG A 143 -5.54 -2.25 9.28
C ARG A 143 -4.03 -2.03 9.29
N TYR A 144 -3.56 -0.85 8.89
CA TYR A 144 -2.14 -0.53 8.85
C TYR A 144 -1.59 -0.35 10.27
N LEU A 145 -0.52 -1.06 10.57
CA LEU A 145 0.16 -1.03 11.85
C LEU A 145 1.33 -0.04 11.79
N PRO A 146 1.51 0.86 12.78
CA PRO A 146 2.63 1.78 12.79
C PRO A 146 3.95 1.02 12.91
N THR A 147 4.96 1.47 12.19
CA THR A 147 6.28 0.84 12.16
C THR A 147 7.40 1.82 12.47
N TRP A 148 8.42 1.32 13.14
CA TRP A 148 9.67 2.01 13.39
C TRP A 148 10.83 1.09 13.06
N ARG A 149 11.70 1.52 12.13
CA ARG A 149 12.88 0.75 11.68
C ARG A 149 12.56 -0.72 11.34
N GLY A 150 11.47 -0.94 10.61
CA GLY A 150 11.05 -2.28 10.18
C GLY A 150 10.37 -3.15 11.25
N ASN A 151 10.05 -2.58 12.42
CA ASN A 151 9.32 -3.27 13.48
C ASN A 151 7.94 -2.63 13.68
N VAL A 152 6.91 -3.46 13.85
CA VAL A 152 5.62 -2.98 14.33
C VAL A 152 5.79 -2.48 15.75
N ILE A 153 5.29 -1.28 16.03
CA ILE A 153 5.26 -0.73 17.38
C ILE A 153 3.84 -0.83 17.94
N ASP A 154 3.75 -1.18 19.22
CA ASP A 154 2.48 -1.14 19.96
C ASP A 154 2.22 0.31 20.41
N ALA A 155 1.76 1.12 19.47
CA ALA A 155 1.42 2.52 19.69
C ALA A 155 0.04 2.82 19.11
N LYS A 156 -0.79 3.53 19.88
CA LYS A 156 -2.07 4.07 19.40
C LYS A 156 -1.81 5.30 18.53
N LEU A 157 -1.37 5.06 17.30
CA LEU A 157 -1.14 6.09 16.29
C LEU A 157 -2.06 5.84 15.10
N GLU A 158 -3.00 6.76 14.87
CA GLU A 158 -3.86 6.72 13.70
C GLU A 158 -3.11 7.27 12.48
N MET A 159 -3.19 6.56 11.35
CA MET A 159 -2.69 7.07 10.07
C MET A 159 -3.54 8.27 9.65
N ASN A 160 -2.90 9.39 9.31
CA ASN A 160 -3.62 10.53 8.73
C ASN A 160 -3.84 10.30 7.22
N PRO A 161 -5.07 10.00 6.77
CA PRO A 161 -5.34 9.68 5.37
C PRO A 161 -5.10 10.86 4.42
N SER A 162 -5.14 12.10 4.93
CA SER A 162 -4.89 13.32 4.15
C SER A 162 -3.40 13.61 3.94
N ARG A 163 -2.49 12.83 4.57
CA ARG A 163 -1.03 13.07 4.54
C ARG A 163 -0.24 11.83 4.10
N VAL A 164 -0.83 10.94 3.31
CA VAL A 164 -0.11 9.80 2.72
C VAL A 164 0.80 10.32 1.59
N VAL A 165 2.11 10.27 1.83
CA VAL A 165 3.12 10.81 0.90
C VAL A 165 3.65 9.77 -0.10
N GLY A 166 3.52 8.49 0.19
CA GLY A 166 4.07 7.40 -0.62
C GLY A 166 3.53 6.05 -0.21
N MET A 167 3.84 5.03 -1.00
CA MET A 167 3.57 3.64 -0.67
C MET A 167 4.71 2.74 -1.14
N SER A 168 4.81 1.56 -0.53
CA SER A 168 5.74 0.52 -0.96
C SER A 168 5.08 -0.85 -0.93
N LEU A 169 5.56 -1.73 -1.80
CA LEU A 169 5.29 -3.15 -1.78
C LEU A 169 6.61 -3.87 -1.57
N SER A 170 6.68 -4.74 -0.56
CA SER A 170 7.88 -5.51 -0.25
C SER A 170 7.57 -7.00 -0.15
N ALA A 171 8.51 -7.81 -0.63
CA ALA A 171 8.55 -9.24 -0.44
C ALA A 171 9.67 -9.58 0.55
N ASN A 172 9.36 -10.44 1.51
CA ASN A 172 10.28 -10.85 2.56
C ASN A 172 10.35 -12.38 2.60
N ALA A 173 11.55 -12.93 2.75
CA ALA A 173 11.78 -14.36 2.93
C ALA A 173 11.24 -14.84 4.27
N GLU A 174 11.28 -13.98 5.28
CA GLU A 174 10.82 -14.30 6.63
C GLU A 174 9.58 -13.50 7.03
N GLY A 175 8.74 -14.13 7.84
CA GLY A 175 7.44 -13.63 8.26
C GLY A 175 6.28 -14.22 7.47
N GLY A 176 5.07 -13.74 7.75
CA GLY A 176 3.83 -14.24 7.17
C GLY A 176 2.88 -14.80 8.21
N ILE A 177 1.71 -15.27 7.74
CA ILE A 177 0.77 -16.03 8.56
C ILE A 177 1.24 -17.47 8.69
N PRO A 178 0.75 -18.21 9.71
CA PRO A 178 0.87 -19.67 9.73
C PRO A 178 0.46 -20.25 8.37
N ASP A 179 1.22 -21.23 7.88
CA ASP A 179 1.05 -21.91 6.58
C ASP A 179 1.45 -21.12 5.32
N ALA A 180 1.92 -19.87 5.45
CA ALA A 180 2.56 -19.18 4.34
C ALA A 180 3.89 -19.87 3.97
N ARG A 181 4.21 -19.90 2.66
CA ARG A 181 5.55 -20.31 2.22
C ARG A 181 6.55 -19.22 2.64
N SER A 182 7.45 -19.58 3.54
CA SER A 182 8.59 -18.75 3.95
C SER A 182 9.90 -19.37 3.48
N GLY A 183 10.96 -18.56 3.48
CA GLY A 183 12.31 -18.92 3.08
C GLY A 183 12.78 -18.16 1.83
N PRO A 184 14.07 -18.32 1.47
CA PRO A 184 14.65 -17.72 0.28
C PRO A 184 14.06 -18.35 -1.00
N GLY A 185 14.22 -17.64 -2.11
CA GLY A 185 13.82 -18.09 -3.42
C GLY A 185 13.21 -16.99 -4.29
N ASP A 186 12.82 -17.40 -5.50
CA ASP A 186 12.24 -16.49 -6.47
C ASP A 186 10.79 -16.17 -6.14
N PHE A 187 10.41 -14.92 -6.37
CA PHE A 187 9.03 -14.47 -6.31
C PHE A 187 8.66 -13.71 -7.58
N LEU A 188 7.36 -13.70 -7.86
CA LEU A 188 6.76 -12.98 -8.97
C LEU A 188 5.35 -12.57 -8.55
N VAL A 189 5.06 -11.29 -8.70
CA VAL A 189 3.77 -10.68 -8.44
C VAL A 189 3.38 -9.88 -9.67
N GLU A 190 2.26 -10.26 -10.28
CA GLU A 190 1.65 -9.52 -11.39
C GLU A 190 0.60 -8.56 -10.81
N ILE A 191 0.65 -7.29 -11.24
CA ILE A 191 -0.16 -6.21 -10.70
C ILE A 191 -0.83 -5.48 -11.86
N ASP A 192 -2.15 -5.41 -11.85
CA ASP A 192 -2.93 -4.66 -12.83
C ASP A 192 -3.02 -3.18 -12.40
N TRP A 193 -3.51 -2.91 -11.18
CA TRP A 193 -3.67 -1.55 -10.69
C TRP A 193 -3.59 -1.44 -9.18
N ILE A 194 -3.38 -0.21 -8.72
CA ILE A 194 -3.56 0.21 -7.34
C ILE A 194 -4.52 1.41 -7.34
N LYS A 195 -5.64 1.28 -6.61
CA LYS A 195 -6.67 2.31 -6.51
C LYS A 195 -6.87 2.73 -5.06
N ALA A 196 -7.16 4.01 -4.87
CA ALA A 196 -7.73 4.51 -3.64
C ALA A 196 -9.26 4.45 -3.73
N LEU A 197 -9.88 3.96 -2.67
CA LEU A 197 -11.33 3.85 -2.51
C LEU A 197 -11.73 4.74 -1.33
N ARG A 198 -12.65 5.67 -1.56
CA ARG A 198 -13.29 6.43 -0.48
C ARG A 198 -14.56 5.71 -0.06
N MET A 199 -14.51 5.04 1.08
CA MET A 199 -15.72 4.51 1.74
C MET A 199 -16.44 5.68 2.44
N GLN A 200 -17.76 5.72 2.33
CA GLN A 200 -18.62 6.68 3.05
C GLN A 200 -18.80 6.24 4.50
#